data_AF-C7RCF0-F1
#
_entry.id   AF-C7RCF0-F1
#
_cell.length_a   1.000
_cell.length_b   1.000
_cell.length_c   1.000
_cell.angle_alpha   90.00
_cell.angle_beta   90.00
_cell.angle_gamma   90.00
#
_symmetry.space_group_name_H-M   'P 1'
#
loop_
_entity.id
_entity.type
_entity.pdbx_description
1 polymer ?
#
loop_
_entity_poly.entity_id
_entity_poly.type
_entity_poly.pdbx_seq_one_letter_code
_entity_poly.pdbx_strand_id
1 'polypeptide(L)'
;MNINELVTQFEAQSIAASDFNHRNHLRVAWFYINHYSINRAREKIHQGLIELTKALGAENKYHRTLTDFFIDYLLQVKWYLNSESWDEVEARCGFLMTDAKSLLNIYYSPEVIDSQRAREDFVKPDKLSLDRATLKLQAADYPVFDCQQYDSPIIVSMPHHGQFIPHDVIKQMQSAAFDSADTDWYLVDLYSFLDKIGVTRINANYSRYLIDLNRDKSGEVLYAGADNTELCPTSNFDREPLYAVEKVPTEAEIKRRVEQYWQPYHDQLVHLIEKAKQQHGFCLLFEAHTIQSEVPRFFEGQLPDFNFGTNSGATLNEPLAKVLENFDTQQYSKIINGRFKGGYITRHYADPGNQVYCLQLELSQITYLNEKLRLLDKAKTQSVQKVIAKLFEELRLSLHK
;
A
#
# COMPACT_ATOMS: atom_id res chain seq x y z
N MET A 1 23.92 -2.44 -27.49
CA MET A 1 24.98 -2.54 -26.47
C MET A 1 24.42 -3.18 -25.21
N ASN A 2 24.99 -4.31 -24.79
CA ASN A 2 24.63 -4.97 -23.53
C ASN A 2 25.03 -4.09 -22.32
N ILE A 3 24.37 -4.24 -21.18
CA ILE A 3 24.67 -3.47 -19.95
C ILE A 3 26.11 -3.67 -19.46
N ASN A 4 26.67 -4.87 -19.62
CA ASN A 4 28.06 -5.16 -19.21
C ASN A 4 29.07 -4.40 -20.06
N GLU A 5 28.89 -4.40 -21.39
CA GLU A 5 29.74 -3.64 -22.33
C GLU A 5 29.67 -2.14 -22.03
N LEU A 6 28.46 -1.64 -21.73
CA LEU A 6 28.24 -0.25 -21.37
C LEU A 6 29.00 0.13 -20.10
N VAL A 7 28.95 -0.72 -19.06
CA VAL A 7 29.67 -0.46 -17.79
C VAL A 7 31.17 -0.50 -18.00
N THR A 8 31.70 -1.45 -18.78
CA THR A 8 33.13 -1.49 -19.11
C THR A 8 33.57 -0.22 -19.83
N GLN A 9 32.80 0.27 -20.80
CA GLN A 9 33.10 1.52 -21.49
C GLN A 9 33.00 2.74 -20.55
N PHE A 10 32.02 2.74 -19.63
CA PHE A 10 31.85 3.78 -18.62
C PHE A 10 33.06 3.88 -17.70
N GLU A 11 33.51 2.74 -17.16
CA GLU A 11 34.67 2.66 -16.27
C GLU A 11 36.00 3.00 -16.97
N ALA A 12 36.07 2.81 -18.29
CA ALA A 12 37.22 3.17 -19.11
C ALA A 12 37.12 4.59 -19.72
N GLN A 13 36.09 5.36 -19.36
CA GLN A 13 35.80 6.70 -19.90
C GLN A 13 35.79 6.75 -21.45
N SER A 14 35.38 5.65 -22.10
CA SER A 14 35.41 5.47 -23.55
C SER A 14 34.04 5.49 -24.21
N ILE A 15 32.98 5.79 -23.44
CA ILE A 15 31.62 5.98 -23.98
C ILE A 15 31.60 7.16 -24.95
N ALA A 16 31.05 6.94 -26.15
CA ALA A 16 30.82 8.00 -27.12
C ALA A 16 29.81 9.03 -26.57
N ALA A 17 30.00 10.31 -26.87
CA ALA A 17 29.12 11.37 -26.38
C ALA A 17 27.64 11.18 -26.73
N SER A 18 27.33 10.53 -27.86
CA SER A 18 25.96 10.17 -28.27
C SER A 18 25.31 9.09 -27.38
N ASP A 19 26.12 8.23 -26.78
CA ASP A 19 25.68 7.15 -25.90
C ASP A 19 25.65 7.56 -24.43
N PHE A 20 26.19 8.74 -24.09
CA PHE A 20 26.08 9.37 -22.77
C PHE A 20 24.72 10.08 -22.61
N ASN A 21 23.65 9.29 -22.65
CA ASN A 21 22.26 9.73 -22.49
C ASN A 21 21.66 9.21 -21.17
N HIS A 22 20.57 9.83 -20.73
CA HIS A 22 19.87 9.52 -19.47
C HIS A 22 19.57 8.02 -19.31
N ARG A 23 19.04 7.39 -20.37
CA ARG A 23 18.75 5.95 -20.38
C ARG A 23 19.97 5.11 -20.03
N ASN A 24 21.11 5.37 -20.67
CA ASN A 24 22.34 4.62 -20.40
C ASN A 24 22.93 4.94 -19.01
N HIS A 25 22.71 6.14 -18.47
CA HIS A 25 23.13 6.43 -17.08
C HIS A 25 22.35 5.59 -16.08
N LEU A 26 21.03 5.48 -16.27
CA LEU A 26 20.18 4.62 -15.43
C LEU A 26 20.58 3.15 -15.54
N ARG A 27 20.98 2.68 -16.73
CA ARG A 27 21.51 1.31 -16.91
C ARG A 27 22.78 1.07 -16.11
N VAL A 28 23.74 2.00 -16.17
CA VAL A 28 24.97 1.90 -15.36
C VAL A 28 24.65 1.92 -13.87
N ALA A 29 23.75 2.81 -13.43
CA ALA A 29 23.31 2.86 -12.04
C ALA A 29 22.63 1.56 -11.60
N TRP A 30 21.73 1.03 -12.44
CA TRP A 30 21.06 -0.26 -12.23
C TRP A 30 22.06 -1.40 -12.06
N PHE A 31 23.07 -1.48 -12.94
CA PHE A 31 24.12 -2.48 -12.80
C PHE A 31 24.80 -2.39 -11.42
N TYR A 32 25.22 -1.19 -11.01
CA TYR A 32 25.94 -1.04 -9.75
C TYR A 32 25.09 -1.35 -8.51
N ILE A 33 23.82 -0.96 -8.46
CA ILE A 33 22.95 -1.30 -7.32
C ILE A 33 22.62 -2.80 -7.22
N ASN A 34 22.81 -3.56 -8.31
CA ASN A 34 22.67 -5.02 -8.30
C ASN A 34 23.95 -5.73 -7.83
N HIS A 35 25.13 -5.16 -8.09
CA HIS A 35 26.42 -5.84 -7.86
C HIS A 35 27.18 -5.35 -6.63
N TYR A 36 26.78 -4.22 -6.04
CA TYR A 36 27.48 -3.60 -4.91
C TYR A 36 26.52 -3.19 -3.81
N SER A 37 27.04 -3.01 -2.59
CA SER A 37 26.28 -2.34 -1.52
C SER A 37 25.92 -0.92 -1.94
N ILE A 38 24.83 -0.36 -1.42
CA ILE A 38 24.34 0.96 -1.85
C ILE A 38 25.41 2.06 -1.70
N ASN A 39 26.16 2.07 -0.61
CA ASN A 39 27.23 3.03 -0.39
C ASN A 39 28.30 2.91 -1.49
N ARG A 40 28.68 1.67 -1.83
CA ARG A 40 29.69 1.41 -2.85
C ARG A 40 29.17 1.70 -4.27
N ALA A 41 27.90 1.42 -4.54
CA ALA A 41 27.25 1.74 -5.80
C ALA A 41 27.24 3.26 -6.04
N ARG A 42 26.83 4.05 -5.03
CA ARG A 42 26.87 5.53 -5.10
C ARG A 42 28.27 6.04 -5.38
N GLU A 43 29.26 5.58 -4.62
CA GLU A 43 30.66 5.97 -4.83
C GLU A 43 31.11 5.74 -6.29
N LYS A 44 30.86 4.54 -6.82
CA LYS A 44 31.27 4.19 -8.20
C LYS A 44 30.54 5.02 -9.25
N ILE A 45 29.24 5.27 -9.07
CA ILE A 45 28.45 6.08 -10.00
C ILE A 45 28.95 7.52 -10.01
N HIS A 46 29.09 8.15 -8.84
CA HIS A 46 29.55 9.54 -8.76
C HIS A 46 30.96 9.70 -9.31
N GLN A 47 31.90 8.84 -8.91
CA GLN A 47 33.28 8.92 -9.39
C GLN A 47 33.34 8.77 -10.91
N GLY A 48 32.66 7.76 -11.46
CA GLY A 48 32.65 7.54 -12.90
C GLY A 48 31.99 8.67 -13.68
N LEU A 49 30.89 9.25 -13.18
CA LEU A 49 30.25 10.40 -13.83
C LEU A 49 31.13 11.64 -13.82
N ILE A 50 31.84 11.90 -12.71
CA ILE A 50 32.78 13.03 -12.61
C ILE A 50 33.94 12.85 -13.59
N GLU A 51 34.55 11.67 -13.64
CA GLU A 51 35.65 11.37 -14.56
C GLU A 51 35.22 11.43 -16.03
N LEU A 52 34.06 10.85 -16.36
CA LEU A 52 33.53 10.82 -17.71
C LEU A 52 33.14 12.22 -18.20
N THR A 53 32.45 13.01 -17.38
CA THR A 53 32.10 14.39 -17.75
C THR A 53 33.33 15.27 -17.93
N LYS A 54 34.39 15.06 -17.15
CA LYS A 54 35.71 15.69 -17.36
C LYS A 54 36.36 15.27 -18.67
N ALA A 55 36.40 13.97 -18.97
CA ALA A 55 36.95 13.46 -20.23
C ALA A 55 36.23 14.01 -21.48
N LEU A 56 34.92 14.27 -21.36
CA LEU A 56 34.08 14.83 -22.41
C LEU A 56 34.04 16.37 -22.43
N GLY A 57 34.73 17.06 -21.52
CA GLY A 57 34.68 18.53 -21.40
C GLY A 57 33.31 19.09 -21.02
N ALA A 58 32.50 18.31 -20.29
CA ALA A 58 31.11 18.59 -19.96
C ALA A 58 30.83 18.48 -18.45
N GLU A 59 31.79 18.89 -17.62
CA GLU A 59 31.74 18.87 -16.14
C GLU A 59 30.48 19.55 -15.58
N ASN A 60 30.04 20.62 -16.26
CA ASN A 60 28.81 21.35 -15.96
C ASN A 60 27.52 20.54 -16.21
N LYS A 61 27.60 19.30 -16.68
CA LYS A 61 26.45 18.39 -16.78
C LYS A 61 26.29 17.49 -15.56
N TYR A 62 27.33 17.37 -14.73
CA TYR A 62 27.21 16.63 -13.48
C TYR A 62 26.31 17.36 -12.49
N HIS A 63 25.52 16.58 -11.76
CA HIS A 63 24.55 17.08 -10.78
C HIS A 63 24.37 16.05 -9.65
N ARG A 64 24.78 16.42 -8.44
CA ARG A 64 24.78 15.52 -7.27
C ARG A 64 23.37 15.04 -6.92
N THR A 65 22.45 15.96 -6.65
CA THR A 65 21.08 15.61 -6.24
C THR A 65 20.33 14.77 -7.27
N LEU A 66 20.40 15.10 -8.57
CA LEU A 66 19.76 14.29 -9.61
C LEU A 66 20.31 12.86 -9.65
N THR A 67 21.63 12.71 -9.53
CA THR A 67 22.27 11.39 -9.52
C THR A 67 21.79 10.56 -8.33
N ASP A 68 21.85 11.14 -7.12
CA ASP A 68 21.40 10.47 -5.90
C ASP A 68 19.89 10.14 -5.94
N PHE A 69 19.05 11.06 -6.43
CA PHE A 69 17.61 10.85 -6.61
C PHE A 69 17.31 9.65 -7.49
N PHE A 70 17.93 9.54 -8.68
CA PHE A 70 17.67 8.42 -9.58
C PHE A 70 18.23 7.10 -9.05
N ILE A 71 19.31 7.11 -8.27
CA ILE A 71 19.79 5.92 -7.55
C ILE A 71 18.74 5.46 -6.54
N ASP A 72 18.24 6.36 -5.70
CA ASP A 72 17.17 6.05 -4.74
C ASP A 72 15.90 5.58 -5.44
N TYR A 73 15.55 6.23 -6.55
CA TYR A 73 14.38 5.87 -7.35
C TYR A 73 14.49 4.45 -7.89
N LEU A 74 15.64 4.10 -8.47
CA LEU A 74 15.92 2.76 -8.98
C LEU A 74 15.95 1.70 -7.86
N LEU A 75 16.35 2.04 -6.64
CA LEU A 75 16.22 1.13 -5.50
C LEU A 75 14.76 0.82 -5.17
N GLN A 76 13.89 1.83 -5.22
CA GLN A 76 12.45 1.62 -5.02
C GLN A 76 11.85 0.81 -6.18
N VAL A 77 12.27 1.06 -7.41
CA VAL A 77 11.88 0.24 -8.59
C VAL A 77 12.35 -1.20 -8.44
N LYS A 78 13.61 -1.43 -8.01
CA LYS A 78 14.15 -2.78 -7.76
C LYS A 78 13.33 -3.52 -6.72
N TRP A 79 12.98 -2.83 -5.64
CA TRP A 79 12.10 -3.38 -4.62
C TRP A 79 10.71 -3.71 -5.19
N TYR A 80 10.12 -2.80 -5.95
CA TYR A 80 8.77 -2.94 -6.52
C TYR A 80 8.68 -4.08 -7.55
N LEU A 81 9.63 -4.17 -8.46
CA LEU A 81 9.65 -5.21 -9.49
C LEU A 81 10.14 -6.56 -8.96
N ASN A 82 10.87 -6.56 -7.84
CA ASN A 82 11.57 -7.73 -7.30
C ASN A 82 12.39 -8.47 -8.37
N SER A 83 13.10 -7.69 -9.20
CA SER A 83 13.80 -8.17 -10.38
C SER A 83 15.13 -7.44 -10.53
N GLU A 84 16.12 -8.13 -11.10
CA GLU A 84 17.43 -7.55 -11.48
C GLU A 84 17.50 -7.28 -12.99
N SER A 85 16.44 -7.57 -13.73
CA SER A 85 16.38 -7.40 -15.19
C SER A 85 16.16 -5.95 -15.59
N TRP A 86 17.12 -5.38 -16.33
CA TRP A 86 16.94 -4.05 -16.92
C TRP A 86 15.80 -4.02 -17.95
N ASP A 87 15.64 -5.08 -18.74
CA ASP A 87 14.62 -5.13 -19.79
C ASP A 87 13.21 -5.03 -19.19
N GLU A 88 13.02 -5.56 -17.97
CA GLU A 88 11.77 -5.43 -17.22
C GLU A 88 11.54 -4.01 -16.68
N VAL A 89 12.60 -3.36 -16.19
CA VAL A 89 12.57 -1.95 -15.76
C VAL A 89 12.14 -1.06 -16.93
N GLU A 90 12.70 -1.29 -18.12
CA GLU A 90 12.38 -0.52 -19.32
C GLU A 90 10.96 -0.78 -19.83
N ALA A 91 10.49 -2.03 -19.79
CA ALA A 91 9.15 -2.38 -20.20
C ALA A 91 8.06 -1.82 -19.28
N ARG A 92 8.31 -1.78 -17.96
CA ARG A 92 7.28 -1.47 -16.94
C ARG A 92 7.36 -0.05 -16.40
N CYS A 93 8.54 0.57 -16.46
CA CYS A 93 8.83 1.88 -15.89
C CYS A 93 9.34 2.86 -16.96
N GLY A 94 8.88 2.72 -18.22
CA GLY A 94 9.35 3.50 -19.36
C GLY A 94 9.32 5.03 -19.14
N PHE A 95 8.40 5.53 -18.31
CA PHE A 95 8.31 6.94 -17.91
C PHE A 95 9.61 7.48 -17.30
N LEU A 96 10.34 6.64 -16.56
CA LEU A 96 11.64 6.96 -15.97
C LEU A 96 12.67 7.39 -17.03
N MET A 97 12.58 6.84 -18.24
CA MET A 97 13.48 7.11 -19.35
C MET A 97 12.93 8.19 -20.28
N THR A 98 11.62 8.19 -20.52
CA THR A 98 10.99 9.05 -21.55
C THR A 98 10.65 10.45 -21.06
N ASP A 99 10.41 10.65 -19.75
CA ASP A 99 10.05 11.96 -19.19
C ASP A 99 10.56 12.16 -17.76
N ALA A 100 11.89 12.03 -17.61
CA ALA A 100 12.59 12.21 -16.35
C ALA A 100 12.35 13.59 -15.72
N LYS A 101 12.12 14.63 -16.54
CA LYS A 101 11.90 16.00 -16.06
C LYS A 101 10.54 16.13 -15.38
N SER A 102 9.48 15.62 -15.99
CA SER A 102 8.16 15.62 -15.34
C SER A 102 8.17 14.77 -14.07
N LEU A 103 8.87 13.63 -14.07
CA LEU A 103 9.05 12.83 -12.87
C LEU A 103 9.73 13.63 -11.74
N LEU A 104 10.85 14.29 -12.01
CA LEU A 104 11.56 15.12 -11.02
C LEU A 104 10.69 16.24 -10.46
N ASN A 105 9.89 16.89 -11.31
CA ASN A 105 8.99 17.97 -10.90
C ASN A 105 7.89 17.51 -9.93
N ILE A 106 7.66 16.20 -9.77
CA ILE A 106 6.75 15.67 -8.74
C ILE A 106 7.39 15.83 -7.35
N TYR A 107 8.69 15.56 -7.25
CA TYR A 107 9.43 15.46 -5.98
C TYR A 107 10.12 16.77 -5.60
N TYR A 108 10.59 17.55 -6.58
CA TYR A 108 11.33 18.77 -6.36
C TYR A 108 10.66 20.00 -6.95
N SER A 109 10.78 21.13 -6.25
CA SER A 109 10.54 22.45 -6.83
C SER A 109 11.71 22.87 -7.73
N PRO A 110 11.46 23.71 -8.77
CA PRO A 110 12.53 24.32 -9.56
C PRO A 110 13.56 25.06 -8.69
N GLU A 111 13.10 25.75 -7.64
CA GLU A 111 13.94 26.52 -6.74
C GLU A 111 14.98 25.64 -6.02
N VAL A 112 14.59 24.43 -5.63
CA VAL A 112 15.51 23.49 -4.98
C VAL A 112 16.38 22.78 -6.00
N ILE A 113 15.80 22.19 -7.05
CA ILE A 113 16.55 21.29 -7.95
C ILE A 113 17.53 22.05 -8.85
N ASP A 114 17.22 23.28 -9.25
CA ASP A 114 18.11 24.08 -10.09
C ASP A 114 19.18 24.86 -9.27
N SER A 115 19.17 24.73 -7.94
CA SER A 115 20.10 25.43 -7.05
C SER A 115 21.54 24.90 -7.16
N GLN A 116 22.54 25.77 -6.98
CA GLN A 116 23.95 25.36 -6.92
C GLN A 116 24.19 24.30 -5.84
N ARG A 117 23.52 24.43 -4.69
CA ARG A 117 23.59 23.45 -3.60
C ARG A 117 23.15 22.07 -4.04
N ALA A 118 22.06 21.94 -4.80
CA ALA A 118 21.60 20.65 -5.30
C ALA A 118 22.56 20.05 -6.34
N ARG A 119 23.36 20.87 -7.03
CA ARG A 119 24.39 20.41 -7.96
C ARG A 119 25.62 19.85 -7.25
N GLU A 120 26.03 20.45 -6.14
CA GLU A 120 27.24 20.10 -5.39
C GLU A 120 26.98 19.03 -4.32
N ASP A 121 25.87 19.14 -3.59
CA ASP A 121 25.45 18.27 -2.51
C ASP A 121 24.13 17.55 -2.82
N PHE A 122 23.83 16.51 -2.02
CA PHE A 122 22.50 15.90 -2.02
C PHE A 122 21.53 16.74 -1.19
N VAL A 123 20.43 17.16 -1.82
CA VAL A 123 19.30 17.82 -1.17
C VAL A 123 18.08 16.92 -1.29
N LYS A 124 17.39 16.68 -0.17
CA LYS A 124 16.16 15.87 -0.17
C LYS A 124 15.03 16.55 -0.96
N PRO A 125 14.11 15.77 -1.55
CA PRO A 125 12.89 16.31 -2.16
C PRO A 125 12.12 17.24 -1.22
N ASP A 126 11.64 18.37 -1.74
CA ASP A 126 10.90 19.38 -0.99
C ASP A 126 9.39 19.38 -1.26
N LYS A 127 8.92 18.79 -2.37
CA LYS A 127 7.49 18.68 -2.68
C LYS A 127 6.87 17.38 -2.21
N LEU A 128 7.58 16.27 -2.43
CA LEU A 128 7.11 14.93 -2.07
C LEU A 128 8.32 14.09 -1.68
N SER A 129 8.28 13.44 -0.52
CA SER A 129 9.32 12.49 -0.12
C SER A 129 9.45 11.38 -1.16
N LEU A 130 10.67 10.95 -1.47
CA LEU A 130 10.89 9.77 -2.30
C LEU A 130 10.93 8.53 -1.38
N ASP A 131 9.81 7.84 -1.28
CA ASP A 131 9.67 6.58 -0.56
C ASP A 131 8.71 5.64 -1.33
N ARG A 132 8.43 4.47 -0.75
CA ARG A 132 7.60 3.45 -1.39
C ARG A 132 6.16 3.91 -1.61
N ALA A 133 5.60 4.71 -0.70
CA ALA A 133 4.21 5.17 -0.77
C ALA A 133 4.01 6.22 -1.88
N THR A 134 5.11 6.85 -2.31
CA THR A 134 5.08 7.98 -3.25
C THR A 134 5.67 7.68 -4.62
N LEU A 135 6.11 6.43 -4.89
CA LEU A 135 6.73 6.01 -6.15
C LEU A 135 5.78 6.16 -7.36
N LYS A 136 6.27 6.67 -8.51
CA LYS A 136 5.47 6.96 -9.72
C LYS A 136 6.04 6.32 -11.01
N LEU A 137 5.57 5.13 -11.38
CA LEU A 137 6.18 4.37 -12.49
C LEU A 137 5.63 4.72 -13.88
N GLN A 138 4.40 5.24 -13.96
CA GLN A 138 3.79 5.80 -15.16
C GLN A 138 2.86 6.98 -14.80
N ALA A 139 2.48 7.79 -15.79
CA ALA A 139 1.54 8.90 -15.59
C ALA A 139 0.10 8.45 -15.26
N ALA A 140 -0.27 7.17 -15.49
CA ALA A 140 -1.64 6.64 -15.34
C ALA A 140 -1.82 5.35 -14.50
N ASP A 141 -0.77 4.56 -14.20
CA ASP A 141 -0.94 3.15 -13.79
C ASP A 141 -0.60 2.87 -12.31
N TYR A 142 -1.59 2.97 -11.43
CA TYR A 142 -1.56 2.21 -10.18
C TYR A 142 -2.87 1.41 -10.08
N PRO A 143 -2.83 0.07 -10.06
CA PRO A 143 -4.05 -0.72 -10.03
C PRO A 143 -4.81 -0.44 -8.73
N VAL A 144 -6.14 -0.39 -8.79
CA VAL A 144 -7.01 -0.11 -7.62
C VAL A 144 -6.73 -1.09 -6.47
N PHE A 145 -6.40 -2.33 -6.81
CA PHE A 145 -6.09 -3.40 -5.89
C PHE A 145 -5.09 -4.38 -6.50
N ASP A 146 -4.43 -5.14 -5.64
CA ASP A 146 -3.81 -6.41 -6.03
C ASP A 146 -4.75 -7.56 -5.65
N CYS A 147 -4.77 -8.61 -6.46
CA CYS A 147 -5.59 -9.79 -6.19
C CYS A 147 -4.78 -11.06 -6.45
N GLN A 148 -4.70 -11.92 -5.44
CA GLN A 148 -4.09 -13.24 -5.53
C GLN A 148 -5.18 -14.28 -5.32
N GLN A 149 -5.44 -15.10 -6.34
CA GLN A 149 -6.54 -16.06 -6.32
C GLN A 149 -6.03 -17.50 -6.13
N TYR A 150 -6.82 -18.27 -5.39
CA TYR A 150 -6.66 -19.70 -5.16
C TYR A 150 -8.03 -20.40 -5.26
N ASP A 151 -8.01 -21.73 -5.34
CA ASP A 151 -9.20 -22.55 -5.15
C ASP A 151 -9.52 -22.59 -3.64
N SER A 152 -10.37 -21.68 -3.20
CA SER A 152 -10.64 -21.47 -1.77
C SER A 152 -12.06 -20.94 -1.54
N PRO A 153 -12.81 -21.48 -0.57
CA PRO A 153 -14.09 -20.92 -0.18
C PRO A 153 -13.96 -19.69 0.73
N ILE A 154 -12.73 -19.38 1.18
CA ILE A 154 -12.44 -18.19 2.00
C ILE A 154 -11.76 -17.15 1.12
N ILE A 155 -12.25 -15.92 1.20
CA ILE A 155 -11.66 -14.74 0.56
C ILE A 155 -11.25 -13.78 1.67
N VAL A 156 -10.02 -13.25 1.63
CA VAL A 156 -9.58 -12.18 2.53
C VAL A 156 -9.59 -10.85 1.79
N SER A 157 -10.30 -9.87 2.31
CA SER A 157 -10.36 -8.52 1.78
C SER A 157 -9.67 -7.56 2.75
N MET A 158 -8.78 -6.71 2.22
CA MET A 158 -7.96 -5.74 2.94
C MET A 158 -8.21 -4.34 2.35
N PRO A 159 -9.37 -3.73 2.61
CA PRO A 159 -9.79 -2.48 1.95
C PRO A 159 -9.00 -1.24 2.40
N HIS A 160 -8.31 -1.31 3.55
CA HIS A 160 -7.59 -0.16 4.13
C HIS A 160 -6.06 -0.34 4.17
N HIS A 161 -5.54 -1.32 3.43
CA HIS A 161 -4.10 -1.56 3.31
C HIS A 161 -3.36 -0.45 2.52
N GLY A 162 -4.05 0.11 1.53
CA GLY A 162 -3.46 1.04 0.57
C GLY A 162 -3.03 2.36 1.21
N GLN A 163 -2.00 2.97 0.61
CA GLN A 163 -1.43 4.25 1.09
C GLN A 163 -1.42 5.31 0.00
N PHE A 164 -1.64 4.91 -1.26
CA PHE A 164 -1.46 5.81 -2.37
C PHE A 164 -2.61 6.82 -2.46
N ILE A 165 -2.26 8.10 -2.61
CA ILE A 165 -3.20 9.18 -2.93
C ILE A 165 -2.75 9.81 -4.26
N PRO A 166 -3.64 9.88 -5.28
CA PRO A 166 -3.37 10.55 -6.55
C PRO A 166 -2.91 12.01 -6.36
N HIS A 167 -2.01 12.46 -7.22
CA HIS A 167 -1.43 13.81 -7.11
C HIS A 167 -2.50 14.92 -7.25
N ASP A 168 -3.48 14.73 -8.11
CA ASP A 168 -4.62 15.64 -8.29
C ASP A 168 -5.47 15.78 -7.03
N VAL A 169 -5.49 14.77 -6.16
CA VAL A 169 -6.21 14.77 -4.88
C VAL A 169 -5.33 15.29 -3.75
N ILE A 170 -4.11 14.76 -3.57
CA ILE A 170 -3.23 15.12 -2.44
C ILE A 170 -2.89 16.61 -2.43
N LYS A 171 -2.79 17.26 -3.61
CA LYS A 171 -2.51 18.71 -3.72
C LYS A 171 -3.64 19.61 -3.16
N GLN A 172 -4.83 19.05 -2.94
CA GLN A 172 -5.96 19.74 -2.32
C GLN A 172 -6.06 19.45 -0.82
N MET A 173 -5.29 18.47 -0.33
CA MET A 173 -5.28 18.05 1.07
C MET A 173 -4.27 18.85 1.90
N GLN A 174 -4.46 18.83 3.21
CA GLN A 174 -3.55 19.38 4.20
C GLN A 174 -2.48 18.35 4.61
N SER A 175 -1.44 18.80 5.31
CA SER A 175 -0.32 17.95 5.74
C SER A 175 -0.74 16.75 6.59
N ALA A 176 -1.87 16.84 7.32
CA ALA A 176 -2.44 15.73 8.09
C ALA A 176 -2.76 14.49 7.24
N ALA A 177 -2.91 14.64 5.92
CA ALA A 177 -3.16 13.53 5.00
C ALA A 177 -1.90 12.82 4.54
N PHE A 178 -0.73 13.46 4.61
CA PHE A 178 0.46 13.04 3.86
C PHE A 178 1.05 11.73 4.38
N ASP A 179 0.93 11.48 5.69
CA ASP A 179 1.45 10.28 6.33
C ASP A 179 0.44 9.12 6.36
N SER A 180 -0.76 9.30 5.79
CA SER A 180 -1.84 8.29 5.74
C SER A 180 -2.03 7.55 7.06
N ALA A 181 -2.07 8.28 8.18
CA ALA A 181 -1.91 7.72 9.52
C ALA A 181 -2.89 6.57 9.84
N ASP A 182 -4.12 6.67 9.34
CA ASP A 182 -5.23 5.75 9.59
C ASP A 182 -5.22 4.49 8.70
N THR A 183 -4.11 4.21 8.03
CA THR A 183 -3.91 3.00 7.21
C THR A 183 -3.84 1.76 8.11
N ASP A 184 -4.31 0.64 7.58
CA ASP A 184 -4.16 -0.67 8.18
C ASP A 184 -2.77 -1.23 7.82
N TRP A 185 -1.77 -0.76 8.56
CA TRP A 185 -0.36 -0.93 8.22
C TRP A 185 0.06 -2.40 8.18
N TYR A 186 0.86 -2.78 7.17
CA TYR A 186 1.48 -4.11 7.04
C TYR A 186 0.51 -5.31 7.01
N LEU A 187 -0.76 -5.12 6.61
CA LEU A 187 -1.72 -6.24 6.49
C LEU A 187 -1.20 -7.39 5.63
N VAL A 188 -0.56 -7.10 4.48
CA VAL A 188 0.02 -8.14 3.62
C VAL A 188 1.13 -8.94 4.33
N ASP A 189 2.00 -8.28 5.10
CA ASP A 189 3.01 -8.97 5.90
C ASP A 189 2.36 -9.81 7.01
N LEU A 190 1.40 -9.23 7.74
CA LEU A 190 0.65 -9.87 8.81
C LEU A 190 -0.07 -11.14 8.33
N TYR A 191 -0.64 -11.12 7.12
CA TYR A 191 -1.34 -12.24 6.52
C TYR A 191 -0.50 -13.01 5.48
N SER A 192 0.82 -12.89 5.50
CA SER A 192 1.72 -13.55 4.53
C SER A 192 1.64 -15.09 4.51
N PHE A 193 0.98 -15.72 5.49
CA PHE A 193 0.73 -17.16 5.50
C PHE A 193 -0.40 -17.59 4.54
N LEU A 194 -1.26 -16.67 4.08
CA LEU A 194 -2.42 -16.98 3.24
C LEU A 194 -2.05 -17.73 1.95
N ASP A 195 -0.93 -17.39 1.32
CA ASP A 195 -0.45 -18.07 0.10
C ASP A 195 -0.13 -19.54 0.36
N LYS A 196 0.50 -19.84 1.50
CA LYS A 196 0.89 -21.21 1.87
C LYS A 196 -0.31 -22.09 2.13
N ILE A 197 -1.40 -21.50 2.64
CA ILE A 197 -2.65 -22.22 2.90
C ILE A 197 -3.63 -22.13 1.73
N GLY A 198 -3.30 -21.42 0.64
CA GLY A 198 -4.16 -21.29 -0.54
C GLY A 198 -5.46 -20.54 -0.28
N VAL A 199 -5.39 -19.36 0.36
CA VAL A 199 -6.55 -18.47 0.56
C VAL A 199 -6.48 -17.31 -0.43
N THR A 200 -7.57 -17.09 -1.17
CA THR A 200 -7.71 -15.93 -2.06
C THR A 200 -7.67 -14.64 -1.27
N ARG A 201 -6.92 -13.63 -1.74
CA ARG A 201 -6.92 -12.29 -1.17
C ARG A 201 -7.09 -11.19 -2.21
N ILE A 202 -7.63 -10.06 -1.75
CA ILE A 202 -7.65 -8.78 -2.44
C ILE A 202 -7.21 -7.69 -1.46
N ASN A 203 -6.27 -6.85 -1.86
CA ASN A 203 -5.80 -5.73 -1.06
C ASN A 203 -5.88 -4.43 -1.84
N ALA A 204 -6.46 -3.41 -1.20
CA ALA A 204 -6.51 -2.08 -1.77
C ALA A 204 -5.11 -1.47 -1.84
N ASN A 205 -4.90 -0.69 -2.90
CA ASN A 205 -3.64 -0.01 -3.16
C ASN A 205 -3.72 1.49 -2.82
N TYR A 206 -4.93 2.05 -2.90
CA TYR A 206 -5.21 3.45 -2.59
C TYR A 206 -5.58 3.65 -1.11
N SER A 207 -5.19 4.80 -0.56
CA SER A 207 -5.48 5.16 0.84
C SER A 207 -6.96 5.36 1.08
N ARG A 208 -7.42 4.96 2.28
CA ARG A 208 -8.76 5.27 2.77
C ARG A 208 -9.06 6.77 2.83
N TYR A 209 -8.03 7.63 2.91
CA TYR A 209 -8.19 9.09 2.84
C TYR A 209 -8.64 9.57 1.46
N LEU A 210 -8.32 8.81 0.40
CA LEU A 210 -8.88 9.07 -0.93
C LEU A 210 -10.37 8.70 -0.94
N ILE A 211 -10.67 7.46 -0.58
CA ILE A 211 -12.01 6.89 -0.50
C ILE A 211 -11.99 5.62 0.37
N ASP A 212 -12.90 5.55 1.33
CA ASP A 212 -13.04 4.41 2.25
C ASP A 212 -13.88 3.32 1.57
N LEU A 213 -13.22 2.25 1.13
CA LEU A 213 -13.85 1.11 0.47
C LEU A 213 -14.76 0.29 1.41
N ASN A 214 -14.71 0.54 2.72
CA ASN A 214 -15.59 -0.11 3.71
C ASN A 214 -16.71 0.85 4.17
N ARG A 215 -17.11 1.78 3.31
CA ARG A 215 -18.30 2.65 3.44
C ARG A 215 -19.23 2.49 2.24
N ASP A 216 -20.51 2.75 2.48
CA ASP A 216 -21.52 2.77 1.44
C ASP A 216 -21.24 3.91 0.45
N LYS A 217 -21.37 3.63 -0.86
CA LYS A 217 -21.14 4.62 -1.92
C LYS A 217 -22.13 5.78 -1.92
N SER A 218 -23.29 5.62 -1.28
CA SER A 218 -24.30 6.68 -1.07
C SER A 218 -23.94 7.62 0.09
N GLY A 219 -22.98 7.24 0.94
CA GLY A 219 -22.60 8.00 2.13
C GLY A 219 -23.46 7.73 3.36
N GLU A 220 -24.31 6.69 3.33
CA GLU A 220 -25.08 6.26 4.50
C GLU A 220 -24.16 5.98 5.72
N VAL A 221 -24.59 6.50 6.87
CA VAL A 221 -23.83 6.38 8.13
C VAL A 221 -23.98 4.98 8.69
N LEU A 222 -22.86 4.36 9.05
CA LEU A 222 -22.82 2.98 9.52
C LEU A 222 -23.36 2.80 10.95
N TYR A 223 -22.95 3.67 11.88
CA TYR A 223 -23.34 3.62 13.29
C TYR A 223 -24.13 4.87 13.69
N ALA A 224 -25.46 4.77 13.72
CA ALA A 224 -26.32 5.87 14.13
C ALA A 224 -25.96 6.37 15.55
N GLY A 225 -25.75 7.68 15.70
CA GLY A 225 -25.42 8.32 16.98
C GLY A 225 -23.95 8.21 17.41
N ALA A 226 -23.08 7.56 16.62
CA ALA A 226 -21.64 7.51 16.88
C ALA A 226 -20.85 8.43 15.93
N ASP A 227 -19.59 8.70 16.27
CA ASP A 227 -18.63 9.31 15.34
C ASP A 227 -18.25 8.28 14.26
N ASN A 228 -18.49 8.64 13.00
CA ASN A 228 -18.23 7.80 11.83
C ASN A 228 -17.28 8.54 10.90
N THR A 229 -16.43 7.79 10.20
CA THR A 229 -15.75 8.31 9.01
C THR A 229 -16.68 8.28 7.80
N GLU A 230 -16.50 9.25 6.90
CA GLU A 230 -17.25 9.36 5.66
C GLU A 230 -16.69 8.46 4.55
N LEU A 231 -17.43 8.30 3.45
CA LEU A 231 -16.95 7.63 2.24
C LEU A 231 -15.68 8.29 1.66
N CYS A 232 -15.62 9.61 1.67
CA CYS A 232 -14.41 10.38 1.38
C CYS A 232 -14.04 11.15 2.64
N PRO A 233 -13.16 10.63 3.51
CA PRO A 233 -12.89 11.21 4.81
C PRO A 233 -12.46 12.68 4.74
N THR A 234 -13.02 13.50 5.62
CA THR A 234 -12.64 14.93 5.73
C THR A 234 -11.72 15.22 6.92
N SER A 235 -11.54 14.26 7.82
CA SER A 235 -10.66 14.32 8.98
C SER A 235 -10.02 12.95 9.27
N ASN A 236 -8.82 12.94 9.85
CA ASN A 236 -8.17 11.72 10.33
C ASN A 236 -8.75 11.27 11.69
N PHE A 237 -8.26 10.15 12.23
CA PHE A 237 -8.70 9.62 13.51
C PHE A 237 -8.41 10.55 14.70
N ASP A 238 -7.43 11.44 14.59
CA ASP A 238 -7.12 12.48 15.59
C ASP A 238 -7.97 13.75 15.45
N ARG A 239 -8.96 13.74 14.55
CA ARG A 239 -9.85 14.86 14.21
C ARG A 239 -9.15 16.03 13.52
N GLU A 240 -7.94 15.84 13.01
CA GLU A 240 -7.27 16.85 12.19
C GLU A 240 -7.92 16.88 10.79
N PRO A 241 -8.20 18.07 10.24
CA PRO A 241 -8.83 18.20 8.94
C PRO A 241 -7.87 17.77 7.81
N LEU A 242 -8.34 16.89 6.93
CA LEU A 242 -7.61 16.46 5.74
C LEU A 242 -7.68 17.47 4.60
N TYR A 243 -8.65 18.39 4.64
CA TYR A 243 -8.90 19.41 3.62
C TYR A 243 -9.16 20.77 4.26
N ALA A 244 -8.87 21.86 3.54
CA ALA A 244 -9.47 23.15 3.87
C ALA A 244 -10.98 23.11 3.57
N VAL A 245 -11.78 23.95 4.24
CA VAL A 245 -13.26 23.90 4.14
C VAL A 245 -13.75 24.05 2.70
N GLU A 246 -13.09 24.91 1.91
CA GLU A 246 -13.39 25.15 0.49
C GLU A 246 -12.83 24.09 -0.47
N LYS A 247 -12.07 23.12 0.05
CA LYS A 247 -11.38 22.07 -0.71
C LYS A 247 -11.92 20.66 -0.44
N VAL A 248 -12.94 20.54 0.41
CA VAL A 248 -13.61 19.26 0.65
C VAL A 248 -14.13 18.67 -0.67
N PRO A 249 -14.12 17.33 -0.84
CA PRO A 249 -14.61 16.70 -2.06
C PRO A 249 -16.06 17.11 -2.37
N THR A 250 -16.30 17.60 -3.58
CA THR A 250 -17.65 17.88 -4.08
C THR A 250 -18.37 16.58 -4.44
N GLU A 251 -19.69 16.62 -4.64
CA GLU A 251 -20.45 15.46 -5.12
C GLU A 251 -19.89 14.88 -6.44
N ALA A 252 -19.45 15.76 -7.36
CA ALA A 252 -18.84 15.35 -8.62
C ALA A 252 -17.50 14.63 -8.40
N GLU A 253 -16.70 15.10 -7.45
CA GLU A 253 -15.43 14.47 -7.08
C GLU A 253 -15.65 13.13 -6.37
N ILE A 254 -16.62 13.05 -5.46
CA ILE A 254 -17.01 11.80 -4.79
C ILE A 254 -17.45 10.77 -5.83
N LYS A 255 -18.33 11.17 -6.77
CA LYS A 255 -18.79 10.30 -7.87
C LYS A 255 -17.61 9.79 -8.71
N ARG A 256 -16.67 10.67 -9.09
CA ARG A 256 -15.46 10.28 -9.82
C ARG A 256 -14.65 9.23 -9.04
N ARG A 257 -14.43 9.43 -7.74
CA ARG A 257 -13.69 8.47 -6.90
C ARG A 257 -14.42 7.15 -6.75
N VAL A 258 -15.75 7.17 -6.66
CA VAL A 258 -16.56 5.96 -6.66
C VAL A 258 -16.34 5.18 -7.95
N GLU A 259 -16.45 5.83 -9.12
CA GLU A 259 -16.26 5.20 -10.42
C GLU A 259 -14.84 4.67 -10.63
N GLN A 260 -13.81 5.40 -10.17
CA GLN A 260 -12.41 5.06 -10.43
C GLN A 260 -11.80 4.07 -9.42
N TYR A 261 -12.26 4.05 -8.18
CA TYR A 261 -11.59 3.31 -7.10
C TYR A 261 -12.55 2.40 -6.33
N TRP A 262 -13.72 2.89 -5.93
CA TRP A 262 -14.67 2.08 -5.16
C TRP A 262 -15.28 0.97 -6.01
N GLN A 263 -15.89 1.32 -7.14
CA GLN A 263 -16.64 0.37 -7.96
C GLN A 263 -15.76 -0.77 -8.48
N PRO A 264 -14.52 -0.54 -8.99
CA PRO A 264 -13.65 -1.63 -9.41
C PRO A 264 -13.30 -2.62 -8.28
N TYR A 265 -13.05 -2.12 -7.06
CA TYR A 265 -12.77 -2.99 -5.91
C TYR A 265 -14.00 -3.86 -5.55
N HIS A 266 -15.18 -3.24 -5.52
CA HIS A 266 -16.43 -3.91 -5.19
C HIS A 266 -16.90 -4.89 -6.27
N ASP A 267 -16.68 -4.58 -7.55
CA ASP A 267 -16.96 -5.48 -8.67
C ASP A 267 -16.08 -6.74 -8.57
N GLN A 268 -14.80 -6.57 -8.21
CA GLN A 268 -13.90 -7.69 -8.00
C GLN A 268 -14.34 -8.53 -6.78
N LEU A 269 -14.78 -7.91 -5.68
CA LEU A 269 -15.32 -8.65 -4.54
C LEU A 269 -16.52 -9.51 -4.93
N VAL A 270 -17.49 -8.94 -5.67
CA VAL A 270 -18.66 -9.68 -6.18
C VAL A 270 -18.20 -10.88 -7.00
N HIS A 271 -17.29 -10.67 -7.95
CA HIS A 271 -16.76 -11.73 -8.79
C HIS A 271 -16.10 -12.86 -7.97
N LEU A 272 -15.29 -12.52 -6.96
CA LEU A 272 -14.62 -13.52 -6.12
C LEU A 272 -15.64 -14.31 -5.28
N ILE A 273 -16.64 -13.63 -4.68
CA ILE A 273 -17.70 -14.28 -3.89
C ILE A 273 -18.50 -15.25 -4.75
N GLU A 274 -18.94 -14.82 -5.93
CA GLU A 274 -19.70 -15.64 -6.86
C GLU A 274 -18.89 -16.87 -7.30
N LYS A 275 -17.62 -16.67 -7.63
CA LYS A 275 -16.71 -17.75 -8.02
C LYS A 275 -16.54 -18.77 -6.89
N ALA A 276 -16.24 -18.34 -5.66
CA ALA A 276 -16.10 -19.22 -4.52
C ALA A 276 -17.39 -20.02 -4.25
N LYS A 277 -18.55 -19.35 -4.32
CA LYS A 277 -19.85 -20.00 -4.15
C LYS A 277 -20.14 -21.01 -5.28
N GLN A 278 -19.83 -20.71 -6.52
CA GLN A 278 -20.00 -21.64 -7.65
C GLN A 278 -19.13 -22.88 -7.52
N GLN A 279 -17.90 -22.73 -7.00
CA GLN A 279 -16.94 -23.82 -6.89
C GLN A 279 -17.17 -24.69 -5.64
N HIS A 280 -17.56 -24.09 -4.51
CA HIS A 280 -17.63 -24.77 -3.22
C HIS A 280 -19.03 -24.88 -2.63
N GLY A 281 -20.03 -24.20 -3.22
CA GLY A 281 -21.40 -24.13 -2.70
C GLY A 281 -21.63 -23.07 -1.61
N PHE A 282 -20.56 -22.47 -1.10
CA PHE A 282 -20.57 -21.43 -0.06
C PHE A 282 -19.36 -20.51 -0.20
N CYS A 283 -19.39 -19.37 0.47
CA CYS A 283 -18.29 -18.42 0.54
C CYS A 283 -18.19 -17.81 1.95
N LEU A 284 -16.99 -17.69 2.50
CA LEU A 284 -16.70 -16.87 3.68
C LEU A 284 -15.80 -15.70 3.27
N LEU A 285 -16.35 -14.48 3.29
CA LEU A 285 -15.57 -13.26 3.15
C LEU A 285 -15.03 -12.82 4.51
N PHE A 286 -13.71 -12.84 4.66
CA PHE A 286 -12.99 -12.38 5.84
C PHE A 286 -12.44 -10.98 5.60
N GLU A 287 -12.99 -9.98 6.28
CA GLU A 287 -12.57 -8.59 6.27
C GLU A 287 -11.43 -8.40 7.29
N ALA A 288 -10.20 -8.24 6.79
CA ALA A 288 -9.01 -8.05 7.62
C ALA A 288 -8.74 -6.55 7.80
N HIS A 289 -8.86 -6.08 9.05
CA HIS A 289 -8.62 -4.69 9.43
C HIS A 289 -7.65 -4.60 10.62
N THR A 290 -6.95 -3.48 10.73
CA THR A 290 -6.17 -3.14 11.92
C THR A 290 -6.30 -1.68 12.30
N ILE A 291 -6.29 -1.40 13.60
CA ILE A 291 -6.38 -0.02 14.11
C ILE A 291 -5.43 0.19 15.28
N GLN A 292 -4.98 1.42 15.48
CA GLN A 292 -4.22 1.81 16.67
C GLN A 292 -4.96 1.38 17.93
N SER A 293 -4.21 0.90 18.92
CA SER A 293 -4.74 0.38 20.17
C SER A 293 -5.47 1.43 21.00
N GLU A 294 -5.16 2.72 20.81
CA GLU A 294 -5.85 3.85 21.45
C GLU A 294 -6.30 4.85 20.38
N VAL A 295 -7.61 4.99 20.18
CA VAL A 295 -8.20 6.01 19.28
C VAL A 295 -9.35 6.71 20.01
N PRO A 296 -9.07 7.79 20.75
CA PRO A 296 -10.06 8.49 21.57
C PRO A 296 -11.28 8.99 20.79
N ARG A 297 -11.16 9.17 19.47
CA ARG A 297 -12.28 9.51 18.60
C ARG A 297 -13.38 8.43 18.61
N PHE A 298 -13.03 7.16 18.78
CA PHE A 298 -13.96 6.04 18.61
C PHE A 298 -14.25 5.24 19.87
N PHE A 299 -13.31 5.19 20.83
CA PHE A 299 -13.45 4.41 22.04
C PHE A 299 -12.56 4.96 23.17
N GLU A 300 -12.94 4.68 24.41
CA GLU A 300 -12.16 5.06 25.59
C GLU A 300 -11.13 3.98 25.93
N GLY A 301 -9.91 4.40 26.25
CA GLY A 301 -8.82 3.52 26.66
C GLY A 301 -8.28 2.64 25.53
N GLN A 302 -7.60 1.55 25.91
CA GLN A 302 -7.00 0.61 24.97
C GLN A 302 -8.03 -0.40 24.47
N LEU A 303 -8.11 -0.57 23.16
CA LEU A 303 -8.93 -1.56 22.48
C LEU A 303 -8.46 -2.98 22.82
N PRO A 304 -9.38 -3.96 22.99
CA PRO A 304 -9.03 -5.38 22.97
C PRO A 304 -8.24 -5.75 21.71
N ASP A 305 -7.48 -6.83 21.76
CA ASP A 305 -6.56 -7.20 20.67
C ASP A 305 -7.30 -7.72 19.44
N PHE A 306 -8.20 -8.70 19.63
CA PHE A 306 -9.04 -9.28 18.59
C PHE A 306 -10.48 -8.79 18.73
N ASN A 307 -10.94 -7.94 17.81
CA ASN A 307 -12.32 -7.44 17.81
C ASN A 307 -13.05 -7.99 16.58
N PHE A 308 -13.89 -8.99 16.80
CA PHE A 308 -14.63 -9.60 15.72
C PHE A 308 -15.96 -8.91 15.48
N GLY A 309 -16.27 -8.62 14.22
CA GLY A 309 -17.53 -8.02 13.78
C GLY A 309 -18.37 -8.98 12.94
N THR A 310 -19.60 -9.25 13.36
CA THR A 310 -20.52 -10.17 12.67
C THR A 310 -21.91 -9.59 12.46
N ASN A 311 -22.03 -8.26 12.46
CA ASN A 311 -23.29 -7.52 12.51
C ASN A 311 -24.24 -8.07 13.59
N SER A 312 -23.76 -8.18 14.82
CA SER A 312 -24.56 -8.73 15.93
C SER A 312 -25.07 -10.16 15.65
N GLY A 313 -24.29 -10.96 14.94
CA GLY A 313 -24.59 -12.36 14.62
C GLY A 313 -25.29 -12.57 13.27
N ALA A 314 -25.67 -11.50 12.56
CA ALA A 314 -26.44 -11.61 11.32
C ALA A 314 -25.63 -12.07 10.09
N THR A 315 -24.29 -12.12 10.16
CA THR A 315 -23.44 -12.42 8.97
C THR A 315 -22.84 -13.82 8.94
N LEU A 316 -23.05 -14.64 9.97
CA LEU A 316 -22.52 -16.00 10.09
C LEU A 316 -23.65 -17.01 10.29
N ASN A 317 -23.40 -18.27 9.95
CA ASN A 317 -24.24 -19.37 10.42
C ASN A 317 -23.81 -19.83 11.83
N GLU A 318 -24.61 -20.72 12.44
CA GLU A 318 -24.37 -21.22 13.79
C GLU A 318 -23.01 -21.95 13.95
N PRO A 319 -22.58 -22.85 13.02
CA PRO A 319 -21.25 -23.46 13.11
C PRO A 319 -20.11 -22.44 13.14
N LEU A 320 -20.11 -21.44 12.26
CA LEU A 320 -19.06 -20.41 12.22
C LEU A 320 -19.11 -19.50 13.45
N ALA A 321 -20.31 -19.14 13.93
CA ALA A 321 -20.46 -18.38 15.16
C ALA A 321 -19.85 -19.12 16.37
N LYS A 322 -20.08 -20.44 16.47
CA LYS A 322 -19.50 -21.27 17.53
C LYS A 322 -17.98 -21.36 17.46
N VAL A 323 -17.38 -21.39 16.26
CA VAL A 323 -15.91 -21.30 16.14
C VAL A 323 -15.44 -20.00 16.77
N LEU A 324 -16.03 -18.88 16.37
CA LEU A 324 -15.61 -17.56 16.84
C LEU A 324 -15.73 -17.38 18.36
N GLU A 325 -16.86 -17.83 18.92
CA GLU A 325 -17.13 -17.79 20.36
C GLU A 325 -16.09 -18.59 21.15
N ASN A 326 -15.76 -19.81 20.70
CA ASN A 326 -14.88 -20.73 21.40
C ASN A 326 -13.39 -20.57 21.04
N PHE A 327 -13.06 -19.82 19.99
CA PHE A 327 -11.70 -19.67 19.51
C PHE A 327 -10.77 -19.10 20.60
N ASP A 328 -9.68 -19.82 20.90
CA ASP A 328 -8.69 -19.41 21.88
C ASP A 328 -7.66 -18.47 21.25
N THR A 329 -7.70 -17.20 21.65
CA THR A 329 -6.74 -16.17 21.23
C THR A 329 -5.44 -16.20 22.03
N GLN A 330 -5.21 -17.23 22.85
CA GLN A 330 -4.04 -17.42 23.69
C GLN A 330 -3.86 -16.23 24.64
N GLN A 331 -2.72 -15.55 24.60
CA GLN A 331 -2.45 -14.38 25.44
C GLN A 331 -3.18 -13.11 25.01
N TYR A 332 -3.81 -13.09 23.83
CA TYR A 332 -4.46 -11.89 23.30
C TYR A 332 -5.90 -11.78 23.78
N SER A 333 -6.32 -10.57 24.10
CA SER A 333 -7.71 -10.28 24.48
C SER A 333 -8.66 -10.38 23.27
N LYS A 334 -9.90 -10.81 23.51
CA LYS A 334 -10.91 -11.02 22.46
C LYS A 334 -12.24 -10.40 22.85
N ILE A 335 -12.91 -9.77 21.88
CA ILE A 335 -14.30 -9.36 21.98
C ILE A 335 -15.04 -9.60 20.65
N ILE A 336 -16.33 -9.89 20.73
CA ILE A 336 -17.21 -10.07 19.56
C ILE A 336 -18.30 -9.01 19.61
N ASN A 337 -18.49 -8.27 18.51
CA ASN A 337 -19.46 -7.19 18.36
C ASN A 337 -19.39 -6.11 19.45
N GLY A 338 -18.16 -5.81 19.92
CA GLY A 338 -17.87 -4.68 20.80
C GLY A 338 -18.00 -3.34 20.07
N ARG A 339 -16.90 -2.57 20.01
CA ARG A 339 -16.87 -1.31 19.24
C ARG A 339 -17.05 -1.54 17.74
N PHE A 340 -16.42 -2.59 17.21
CA PHE A 340 -16.48 -2.97 15.80
C PHE A 340 -17.47 -4.12 15.63
N LYS A 341 -18.54 -3.87 14.87
CA LYS A 341 -19.61 -4.86 14.61
C LYS A 341 -19.65 -5.29 13.14
N GLY A 342 -18.61 -5.03 12.37
CA GLY A 342 -18.59 -5.23 10.91
C GLY A 342 -18.97 -3.96 10.15
N GLY A 343 -18.14 -3.62 9.16
CA GLY A 343 -18.27 -2.47 8.26
C GLY A 343 -19.32 -2.65 7.17
N TYR A 344 -19.28 -1.77 6.16
CA TYR A 344 -20.17 -1.88 5.00
C TYR A 344 -19.99 -3.21 4.28
N ILE A 345 -18.75 -3.61 3.95
CA ILE A 345 -18.48 -4.85 3.21
C ILE A 345 -19.04 -6.06 3.96
N THR A 346 -18.77 -6.17 5.26
CA THR A 346 -19.28 -7.27 6.10
C THR A 346 -20.80 -7.36 6.08
N ARG A 347 -21.50 -6.22 6.12
CA ARG A 347 -22.96 -6.17 6.17
C ARG A 347 -23.60 -6.38 4.81
N HIS A 348 -23.02 -5.77 3.78
CA HIS A 348 -23.59 -5.70 2.44
C HIS A 348 -23.51 -7.03 1.70
N TYR A 349 -22.38 -7.74 1.83
CA TYR A 349 -22.17 -8.99 1.11
C TYR A 349 -22.63 -10.23 1.87
N ALA A 350 -22.91 -10.12 3.17
CA ALA A 350 -23.42 -11.24 3.95
C ALA A 350 -24.83 -11.60 3.48
N ASP A 351 -24.99 -12.85 3.06
CA ASP A 351 -26.28 -13.46 2.77
C ASP A 351 -26.25 -14.93 3.24
N PRO A 352 -26.35 -15.17 4.56
CA PRO A 352 -26.28 -16.52 5.11
C PRO A 352 -27.35 -17.46 4.54
N GLY A 353 -28.53 -16.93 4.17
CA GLY A 353 -29.59 -17.71 3.52
C GLY A 353 -29.18 -18.28 2.17
N ASN A 354 -28.24 -17.63 1.49
CA ASN A 354 -27.65 -18.05 0.23
C ASN A 354 -26.20 -18.52 0.36
N GLN A 355 -25.79 -18.97 1.57
CA GLN A 355 -24.47 -19.54 1.85
C GLN A 355 -23.29 -18.58 1.64
N VAL A 356 -23.51 -17.26 1.80
CA VAL A 356 -22.45 -16.25 1.80
C VAL A 356 -22.32 -15.66 3.20
N TYR A 357 -21.20 -15.94 3.85
CA TYR A 357 -20.90 -15.52 5.21
C TYR A 357 -19.86 -14.42 5.21
N CYS A 358 -19.91 -13.51 6.19
CA CYS A 358 -18.90 -12.47 6.35
C CYS A 358 -18.44 -12.36 7.79
N LEU A 359 -17.14 -12.19 8.00
CA LEU A 359 -16.51 -11.96 9.30
C LEU A 359 -15.53 -10.81 9.18
N GLN A 360 -15.65 -9.78 10.02
CA GLN A 360 -14.59 -8.79 10.20
C GLN A 360 -13.71 -9.16 11.39
N LEU A 361 -12.40 -9.02 11.23
CA LEU A 361 -11.46 -8.92 12.35
C LEU A 361 -10.80 -7.54 12.30
N GLU A 362 -11.08 -6.73 13.32
CA GLU A 362 -10.30 -5.54 13.64
C GLU A 362 -9.23 -5.91 14.68
N LEU A 363 -7.97 -5.96 14.26
CA LEU A 363 -6.84 -6.32 15.11
C LEU A 363 -6.13 -5.06 15.62
N SER A 364 -5.91 -4.97 16.93
CA SER A 364 -5.15 -3.88 17.55
C SER A 364 -3.70 -3.89 17.05
N GLN A 365 -3.20 -2.75 16.55
CA GLN A 365 -1.87 -2.65 15.94
C GLN A 365 -0.73 -2.95 16.93
N ILE A 366 -0.95 -2.78 18.23
CA ILE A 366 0.04 -3.10 19.29
C ILE A 366 0.46 -4.57 19.31
N THR A 367 -0.38 -5.45 18.74
CA THR A 367 -0.16 -6.90 18.68
C THR A 367 0.92 -7.31 17.68
N TYR A 368 1.30 -6.43 16.75
CA TYR A 368 2.31 -6.70 15.72
C TYR A 368 3.24 -5.52 15.39
N LEU A 369 2.92 -4.30 15.85
CA LEU A 369 3.73 -3.10 15.66
C LEU A 369 4.37 -2.62 16.96
N ASN A 370 5.44 -1.83 16.79
CA ASN A 370 5.70 -0.70 17.66
C ASN A 370 4.85 0.47 17.14
N GLU A 371 3.65 0.64 17.70
CA GLU A 371 2.67 1.62 17.21
C GLU A 371 3.21 3.06 17.19
N LYS A 372 3.94 3.46 18.24
CA LYS A 372 4.53 4.80 18.33
C LYS A 372 5.48 5.10 17.17
N LEU A 373 6.26 4.11 16.74
CA LEU A 373 7.18 4.26 15.61
C LEU A 373 6.54 3.83 14.28
N ARG A 374 5.36 3.19 14.31
CA ARG A 374 4.70 2.54 13.17
C ARG A 374 5.64 1.56 12.43
N LEU A 375 6.47 0.87 13.20
CA LEU A 375 7.41 -0.13 12.68
C LEU A 375 6.93 -1.53 13.01
N LEU A 376 7.02 -2.42 12.01
CA LEU A 376 6.71 -3.83 12.17
C LEU A 376 7.65 -4.49 13.20
N ASP A 377 7.06 -5.10 14.22
CA ASP A 377 7.81 -5.94 15.17
C ASP A 377 7.70 -7.40 14.74
N LYS A 378 8.81 -7.96 14.25
CA LYS A 378 8.84 -9.31 13.68
C LYS A 378 8.43 -10.40 14.69
N ALA A 379 8.82 -10.27 15.95
CA ALA A 379 8.54 -11.29 16.96
C ALA A 379 7.06 -11.28 17.36
N LYS A 380 6.51 -10.08 17.56
CA LYS A 380 5.07 -9.89 17.78
C LYS A 380 4.25 -10.38 16.59
N THR A 381 4.63 -9.97 15.38
CA THR A 381 3.98 -10.38 14.12
C THR A 381 3.93 -11.90 13.98
N GLN A 382 5.06 -12.58 14.18
CA GLN A 382 5.12 -14.05 14.12
C GLN A 382 4.24 -14.73 15.18
N SER A 383 4.07 -14.10 16.33
CA SER A 383 3.27 -14.64 17.44
C SER A 383 1.78 -14.55 17.10
N VAL A 384 1.30 -13.37 16.70
CA VAL A 384 -0.11 -13.17 16.34
C VAL A 384 -0.48 -13.91 15.04
N GLN A 385 0.46 -14.03 14.09
CA GLN A 385 0.28 -14.81 12.86
C GLN A 385 -0.11 -16.27 13.13
N LYS A 386 0.52 -16.91 14.12
CA LYS A 386 0.20 -18.30 14.48
C LYS A 386 -1.25 -18.42 14.98
N VAL A 387 -1.71 -17.43 15.74
CA VAL A 387 -3.09 -17.38 16.25
C VAL A 387 -4.06 -17.16 15.09
N ILE A 388 -3.82 -16.18 14.23
CA ILE A 388 -4.70 -15.92 13.07
C ILE A 388 -4.70 -17.14 12.13
N ALA A 389 -3.55 -17.75 11.84
CA ALA A 389 -3.50 -18.95 11.02
C ALA A 389 -4.33 -20.09 11.62
N LYS A 390 -4.31 -20.26 12.95
CA LYS A 390 -5.14 -21.25 13.64
C LYS A 390 -6.64 -20.97 13.49
N LEU A 391 -7.06 -19.70 13.55
CA LEU A 391 -8.44 -19.31 13.27
C LEU A 391 -8.86 -19.75 11.86
N PHE A 392 -8.02 -19.54 10.85
CA PHE A 392 -8.32 -19.97 9.48
C PHE A 392 -8.45 -21.49 9.33
N GLU A 393 -7.65 -22.28 10.06
CA GLU A 393 -7.81 -23.74 10.10
C GLU A 393 -9.20 -24.13 10.66
N GLU A 394 -9.62 -23.52 11.77
CA GLU A 394 -10.89 -23.85 12.43
C GLU A 394 -12.11 -23.39 11.62
N LEU A 395 -12.03 -22.21 10.99
CA LEU A 395 -13.06 -21.71 10.07
C LEU A 395 -13.22 -22.66 8.89
N ARG A 396 -12.11 -23.10 8.26
CA ARG A 396 -12.15 -24.07 7.14
C ARG A 396 -12.81 -25.38 7.53
N LEU A 397 -12.44 -25.95 8.68
CA LEU A 397 -13.01 -27.21 9.16
C LEU A 397 -14.52 -27.13 9.40
N SER A 398 -15.03 -25.94 9.74
CA SER A 398 -16.45 -25.72 10.05
C SER A 398 -17.29 -25.37 8.82
N LEU A 399 -16.65 -25.01 7.71
CA LEU A 399 -17.31 -24.81 6.42
C LEU A 399 -17.63 -26.13 5.70
N HIS A 400 -16.95 -27.23 6.05
CA HIS A 400 -17.16 -28.57 5.48
C HIS A 400 -18.24 -29.40 6.19
N LYS A 401 -18.90 -28.86 7.23
CA LYS A 401 -19.93 -29.52 8.04
C LYS A 401 -21.23 -28.76 7.92
#